data_AF-A0AAN8F1J9-F1
#
_entry.id   AF-A0AAN8F1J9-F1
#
_cell.length_a   1.000
_cell.length_b   1.000
_cell.length_c   1.000
_cell.angle_alpha   90.00
_cell.angle_beta   90.00
_cell.angle_gamma   90.00
#
_symmetry.space_group_name_H-M   'P 1'
#
loop_
_entity.id
_entity.type
_entity.pdbx_description
1 polymer ?
#
loop_
_entity_poly.entity_id
_entity_poly.type
_entity_poly.pdbx_seq_one_letter_code
_entity_poly.pdbx_strand_id
1 'polypeptide(L)'
;MASEPRNILAMGLTLPHSSTIISDQKDKAKTRNFILDMYEFDISASHDEVIVGLTQYLKSKKYVAISIGFGVRGNRDLTPLFEKLVNACIEHQPGAKFGFALLPTAVVEACERVLQ
;
A
#
# COMPACT_ATOMS: atom_id res chain seq x y z
N MET A 1 8.96 -23.74 -14.32
CA MET A 1 7.68 -23.50 -13.61
C MET A 1 7.66 -22.04 -13.22
N ALA A 2 6.63 -21.28 -13.59
CA ALA A 2 6.51 -19.89 -13.15
C ALA A 2 6.26 -19.87 -11.63
N SER A 3 6.97 -19.03 -10.89
CA SER A 3 6.72 -18.82 -9.45
C SER A 3 5.34 -18.19 -9.25
N GLU A 4 4.63 -18.57 -8.18
CA GLU A 4 3.34 -17.95 -7.86
C GLU A 4 3.47 -16.42 -7.70
N PRO A 5 2.49 -15.62 -8.18
CA PRO A 5 2.51 -14.18 -8.00
C PRO A 5 2.50 -13.80 -6.53
N ARG A 6 3.29 -12.78 -6.16
CA ARG A 6 3.37 -12.32 -4.77
C ARG A 6 2.45 -11.12 -4.54
N ASN A 7 1.72 -11.08 -3.43
CA ASN A 7 0.86 -9.94 -3.14
C ASN A 7 1.67 -8.76 -2.59
N ILE A 8 1.38 -7.56 -3.10
CA ILE A 8 1.84 -6.28 -2.55
C ILE A 8 0.62 -5.41 -2.25
N LEU A 9 0.73 -4.59 -1.21
CA LEU A 9 -0.32 -3.66 -0.80
C LEU A 9 0.20 -2.24 -0.98
N ALA A 10 -0.62 -1.35 -1.54
CA ALA A 10 -0.37 0.08 -1.47
C ALA A 10 -1.51 0.80 -0.77
N MET A 11 -1.15 1.76 0.07
CA MET A 11 -2.07 2.57 0.87
C MET A 11 -1.92 4.04 0.51
N GLY A 12 -3.03 4.76 0.43
CA GLY A 12 -2.98 6.19 0.15
C GLY A 12 -4.34 6.87 0.29
N LEU A 13 -4.31 8.18 0.10
CA LEU A 13 -5.52 8.98 0.01
C LEU A 13 -6.22 8.69 -1.32
N THR A 14 -7.54 8.69 -1.31
CA THR A 14 -8.34 8.71 -2.54
C THR A 14 -8.02 10.00 -3.31
N LEU A 15 -7.55 9.86 -4.55
CA LEU A 15 -7.24 11.01 -5.42
C LEU A 15 -8.28 11.16 -6.53
N PRO A 16 -8.59 12.40 -6.98
CA PRO A 16 -9.31 12.60 -8.22
C PRO A 16 -8.60 11.89 -9.37
N HIS A 17 -9.33 11.13 -10.18
CA HIS A 17 -8.80 10.35 -11.30
C HIS A 17 -7.82 9.22 -10.92
N SER A 18 -7.86 8.70 -9.69
CA SER A 18 -6.98 7.60 -9.26
C SER A 18 -7.19 6.30 -10.08
N SER A 19 -8.36 6.10 -10.69
CA SER A 19 -8.71 4.87 -11.41
C SER A 19 -7.74 4.51 -12.53
N THR A 20 -7.31 5.46 -13.36
CA THR A 20 -6.34 5.22 -14.43
C THR A 20 -4.97 4.84 -13.86
N ILE A 21 -4.48 5.61 -12.88
CA ILE A 21 -3.20 5.34 -12.22
C ILE A 21 -3.20 3.95 -11.58
N ILE A 22 -4.28 3.58 -10.90
CA ILE A 22 -4.44 2.26 -10.27
C ILE A 22 -4.42 1.15 -11.31
N SER A 23 -5.11 1.33 -12.44
CA SER A 23 -5.09 0.37 -13.54
C SER A 23 -3.68 0.15 -14.06
N ASP A 24 -2.96 1.24 -14.35
CA ASP A 24 -1.59 1.20 -14.85
C ASP A 24 -0.63 0.53 -13.86
N GLN A 25 -0.75 0.83 -12.57
CA GLN A 25 0.06 0.19 -11.54
C GLN A 25 -0.27 -1.30 -11.38
N LYS A 26 -1.54 -1.70 -11.51
CA LYS A 26 -1.93 -3.11 -11.48
C LYS A 26 -1.37 -3.87 -12.67
N ASP A 27 -1.41 -3.29 -13.87
CA ASP A 27 -0.85 -3.93 -15.06
C ASP A 27 0.67 -4.03 -14.97
N LYS A 28 1.34 -2.98 -14.48
CA LYS A 28 2.77 -3.02 -14.18
C LYS A 28 3.12 -4.09 -13.15
N ALA A 29 2.35 -4.22 -12.07
CA ALA A 29 2.55 -5.26 -11.06
C ALA A 29 2.50 -6.67 -11.68
N LYS A 30 1.54 -6.93 -12.56
CA LYS A 30 1.43 -8.22 -13.27
C LYS A 30 2.69 -8.53 -14.09
N THR A 31 3.24 -7.56 -14.80
CA THR A 31 4.50 -7.75 -15.59
C THR A 31 5.71 -8.12 -14.73
N ARG A 32 5.63 -7.87 -13.42
CA ARG A 32 6.68 -8.14 -12.42
C ARG A 32 6.34 -9.32 -11.49
N ASN A 33 5.35 -10.13 -11.86
CA ASN A 33 4.84 -11.26 -11.06
C ASN A 33 4.35 -10.84 -9.66
N PHE A 34 3.68 -9.69 -9.58
CA PHE A 34 2.99 -9.20 -8.38
C PHE A 34 1.49 -9.08 -8.60
N ILE A 35 0.74 -9.20 -7.50
CA ILE A 35 -0.66 -8.81 -7.39
C ILE A 35 -0.72 -7.56 -6.52
N LEU A 36 -1.18 -6.44 -7.08
CA LEU A 36 -1.30 -5.17 -6.37
C LEU A 36 -2.73 -4.98 -5.84
N ASP A 37 -2.85 -4.94 -4.51
CA ASP A 37 -4.04 -4.43 -3.83
C ASP A 37 -3.84 -2.95 -3.46
N MET A 38 -4.90 -2.16 -3.58
CA MET A 38 -4.92 -0.75 -3.19
C MET A 38 -5.90 -0.58 -2.05
N TYR A 39 -5.46 0.07 -0.97
CA TYR A 39 -6.29 0.51 0.14
C TYR A 39 -6.31 2.03 0.15
N GLU A 40 -7.39 2.59 -0.40
CA GLU A 40 -7.62 4.04 -0.46
C GLU A 40 -8.59 4.47 0.64
N PHE A 41 -8.37 5.66 1.19
CA PHE A 41 -9.26 6.27 2.18
C PHE A 41 -9.37 7.79 1.96
N ASP A 42 -10.49 8.36 2.35
CA ASP A 42 -10.70 9.80 2.30
C ASP A 42 -9.90 10.50 3.39
N ILE A 43 -9.40 11.71 3.12
CA ILE A 43 -8.65 12.51 4.11
C ILE A 43 -9.52 12.93 5.30
N SER A 44 -10.84 13.01 5.13
CA SER A 44 -11.81 13.32 6.17
C SER A 44 -12.22 12.13 7.03
N ALA A 45 -11.83 10.90 6.64
CA ALA A 45 -12.13 9.71 7.43
C ALA A 45 -11.39 9.73 8.77
N SER A 46 -12.03 9.23 9.82
CA SER A 46 -11.37 9.13 11.11
C SER A 46 -10.24 8.10 11.08
N HIS A 47 -9.19 8.30 11.87
CA HIS A 47 -8.07 7.36 11.90
C HIS A 47 -8.52 5.95 12.30
N ASP A 48 -9.51 5.82 13.18
CA ASP A 48 -9.95 4.50 13.65
C ASP A 48 -10.74 3.75 12.59
N GLU A 49 -11.58 4.43 11.80
CA GLU A 49 -12.24 3.83 10.63
C GLU A 49 -11.22 3.31 9.61
N VAL A 50 -10.18 4.11 9.33
CA VAL A 50 -9.09 3.72 8.42
C VAL A 50 -8.35 2.48 8.95
N ILE A 51 -8.05 2.43 10.25
CA ILE A 51 -7.34 1.28 10.83
C ILE A 51 -8.20 0.01 10.88
N VAL A 52 -9.50 0.14 11.18
CA VAL A 52 -10.43 -1.00 11.13
C VAL A 52 -10.52 -1.57 9.71
N GLY A 53 -10.66 -0.71 8.70
CA GLY A 53 -10.68 -1.12 7.29
C GLY A 53 -9.38 -1.79 6.87
N LEU A 54 -8.23 -1.17 7.18
CA LEU A 54 -6.92 -1.72 6.87
C LEU A 54 -6.72 -3.11 7.50
N THR A 55 -7.13 -3.29 8.76
CA THR A 55 -6.97 -4.56 9.48
C THR A 55 -7.70 -5.70 8.78
N GLN A 56 -8.86 -5.44 8.17
CA GLN A 56 -9.59 -6.45 7.39
C GLN A 56 -8.80 -6.87 6.14
N TYR A 57 -8.21 -5.91 5.42
CA TYR A 57 -7.32 -6.20 4.29
C TYR A 57 -6.12 -7.04 4.72
N LEU A 58 -5.43 -6.63 5.78
CA LEU A 58 -4.24 -7.30 6.29
C LEU A 58 -4.54 -8.72 6.82
N LYS A 59 -5.77 -9.02 7.23
CA LYS A 59 -6.15 -10.39 7.65
C LYS A 59 -6.54 -11.29 6.48
N SER A 60 -6.94 -10.71 5.35
CA SER A 60 -7.45 -11.47 4.20
C SER A 60 -6.39 -12.19 3.37
N LYS A 61 -5.15 -11.67 3.34
CA LYS A 61 -4.07 -12.15 2.48
C LYS A 61 -2.70 -11.94 3.15
N LYS A 62 -1.67 -12.61 2.64
CA LYS A 62 -0.27 -12.34 3.00
C LYS A 62 0.39 -11.44 1.96
N TYR A 63 1.00 -10.37 2.43
CA TYR A 63 1.70 -9.39 1.59
C TYR A 63 3.20 -9.52 1.81
N VAL A 64 3.98 -9.51 0.73
CA VAL A 64 5.46 -9.55 0.82
C VAL A 64 6.05 -8.16 0.94
N ALA A 65 5.34 -7.14 0.42
CA ALA A 65 5.72 -5.75 0.54
C ALA A 65 4.49 -4.85 0.65
N ILE A 66 4.67 -3.73 1.34
CA ILE A 66 3.65 -2.74 1.63
C ILE A 66 4.21 -1.36 1.27
N SER A 67 3.43 -0.55 0.55
CA SER A 67 3.78 0.83 0.21
C SER A 67 2.79 1.82 0.82
N ILE A 68 3.30 2.81 1.56
CA ILE A 68 2.49 3.95 2.04
C ILE A 68 2.83 5.17 1.17
N GLY A 69 1.82 5.69 0.46
CA GLY A 69 1.95 6.77 -0.51
C GLY A 69 2.41 8.09 0.11
N PHE A 70 3.10 8.92 -0.68
CA PHE A 70 3.63 10.22 -0.24
C PHE A 70 2.55 11.16 0.31
N GLY A 71 1.31 11.12 -0.20
CA GLY A 71 0.22 11.96 0.30
C GLY A 71 -0.09 11.77 1.78
N VAL A 72 0.20 10.59 2.35
CA VAL A 72 0.04 10.31 3.78
C VAL A 72 1.30 10.72 4.53
N ARG A 73 2.46 10.18 4.15
CA ARG A 73 3.74 10.41 4.87
C ARG A 73 4.33 11.82 4.72
N GLY A 74 3.94 12.54 3.67
CA GLY A 74 4.39 13.91 3.38
C GLY A 74 3.53 14.99 4.03
N ASN A 75 2.36 14.61 4.58
CA ASN A 75 1.48 15.52 5.28
C ASN A 75 1.73 15.42 6.80
N ARG A 76 2.20 16.51 7.41
CA ARG A 76 2.52 16.56 8.85
C ARG A 76 1.31 16.23 9.72
N ASP A 77 0.11 16.65 9.30
CA ASP A 77 -1.12 16.43 10.06
C ASP A 77 -1.54 14.95 10.05
N LEU A 78 -1.08 14.18 9.06
CA LEU A 78 -1.33 12.75 8.95
C LEU A 78 -0.23 11.90 9.60
N THR A 79 0.76 12.49 10.27
CA THR A 79 1.81 11.73 10.97
C THR A 79 1.24 10.71 11.96
N PRO A 80 0.25 11.03 12.82
CA PRO A 80 -0.32 10.04 13.73
C PRO A 80 -1.04 8.90 13.00
N LEU A 81 -1.66 9.19 11.84
CA LEU A 81 -2.27 8.14 11.01
C LEU A 81 -1.19 7.27 10.39
N PHE A 82 -0.13 7.86 9.83
CA PHE A 82 1.01 7.14 9.28
C PHE A 82 1.61 6.15 10.27
N GLU A 83 1.85 6.58 11.52
CA GLU A 83 2.35 5.71 12.59
C GLU A 83 1.39 4.54 12.87
N LYS A 84 0.08 4.82 12.98
CA LYS A 84 -0.94 3.79 13.15
C LYS A 84 -0.95 2.78 11.98
N LEU A 85 -0.84 3.25 10.74
CA LEU A 85 -0.79 2.39 9.55
C LEU A 85 0.44 1.46 9.59
N VAL A 86 1.62 2.02 9.86
CA VAL A 86 2.87 1.25 9.97
C VAL A 86 2.75 0.18 11.06
N ASN A 87 2.27 0.55 12.25
CA ASN A 87 2.14 -0.37 13.36
C ASN A 87 1.12 -1.49 13.07
N ALA A 88 -0.03 -1.18 12.49
CA ALA A 88 -1.02 -2.20 12.09
C ALA A 88 -0.45 -3.19 11.05
N CYS A 89 0.35 -2.67 10.10
CA CYS A 89 1.04 -3.51 9.13
C CYS A 89 2.10 -4.41 9.78
N ILE A 90 2.91 -3.90 10.72
CA ILE A 90 3.89 -4.71 11.45
C ILE A 90 3.20 -5.81 12.28
N GLU A 91 2.10 -5.48 12.94
CA GLU A 91 1.34 -6.42 13.77
C GLU A 91 0.75 -7.58 12.94
N HIS A 92 0.12 -7.27 11.81
CA HIS A 92 -0.60 -8.28 11.02
C HIS A 92 0.22 -8.91 9.89
N GLN A 93 1.28 -8.24 9.45
CA GLN A 93 2.17 -8.67 8.37
C GLN A 93 3.66 -8.50 8.78
N PRO A 94 4.13 -9.16 9.85
CA PRO A 94 5.48 -8.95 10.39
C PRO A 94 6.62 -9.31 9.42
N GLY A 95 6.35 -10.07 8.35
CA GLY A 95 7.32 -10.41 7.31
C GLY A 95 7.31 -9.48 6.09
N ALA A 96 6.38 -8.53 6.02
CA ALA A 96 6.28 -7.62 4.88
C ALA A 96 7.34 -6.52 4.96
N LYS A 97 7.98 -6.23 3.83
CA LYS A 97 8.93 -5.11 3.72
C LYS A 97 8.21 -3.81 3.35
N PHE A 98 8.64 -2.67 3.89
CA PHE A 98 8.04 -1.37 3.57
C PHE A 98 8.77 -0.65 2.44
N GLY A 99 8.08 -0.44 1.32
CA GLY A 99 8.50 0.47 0.26
C GLY A 99 7.85 1.84 0.43
N PHE A 100 8.54 2.91 0.04
CA PHE A 100 7.96 4.25 0.04
C PHE A 100 8.08 4.88 -1.34
N ALA A 101 6.95 4.96 -2.03
CA ALA A 101 6.87 5.62 -3.33
C ALA A 101 6.84 7.15 -3.16
N LEU A 102 7.52 7.87 -4.05
CA LEU A 102 7.47 9.34 -4.14
C LEU A 102 6.23 9.81 -4.91
N LEU A 103 5.79 9.03 -5.90
CA LEU A 103 4.66 9.33 -6.77
C LEU A 103 3.72 8.11 -6.83
N PRO A 104 2.42 8.30 -7.08
CA PRO A 104 1.47 7.20 -7.29
C PRO A 104 1.86 6.22 -8.40
N THR A 105 2.63 6.69 -9.39
CA THR A 105 3.10 5.88 -10.53
C THR A 105 4.34 5.02 -10.24
N ALA A 106 4.91 5.13 -9.04
CA ALA A 106 6.16 4.49 -8.64
C ALA A 106 5.99 3.45 -7.50
N VAL A 107 4.76 2.97 -7.28
CA VAL A 107 4.43 2.02 -6.21
C VAL A 107 5.13 0.69 -6.43
N VAL A 108 5.05 0.16 -7.66
CA VAL A 108 5.65 -1.15 -7.98
C VAL A 108 7.17 -1.12 -7.79
N GLU A 109 7.85 -0.09 -8.26
CA GLU A 109 9.30 0.05 -8.10
C GLU A 109 9.73 0.21 -6.64
N ALA A 110 8.92 0.91 -5.83
CA ALA A 110 9.20 1.05 -4.41
C ALA A 110 9.13 -0.31 -3.69
N CYS A 111 8.14 -1.14 -4.03
CA CYS A 111 8.04 -2.51 -3.51
C CYS A 111 9.18 -3.41 -4.03
N GLU A 112 9.54 -3.29 -5.30
CA GLU A 112 10.66 -4.06 -5.87
C GLU A 112 11.97 -3.76 -5.18
N ARG A 113 12.30 -2.48 -4.96
CA ARG A 113 13.56 -2.05 -4.33
C ARG A 113 13.79 -2.71 -2.98
N VAL A 114 12.74 -2.91 -2.20
CA VAL A 114 12.88 -3.50 -0.86
C VAL A 114 12.89 -5.02 -0.88
N LEU A 115 12.30 -5.64 -1.90
CA LEU A 115 12.24 -7.10 -2.06
C LEU A 115 13.49 -7.72 -2.68
N GLN A 116 14.44 -6.90 -3.14
CA GLN A 116 15.79 -7.33 -3.53
C GLN A 116 16.56 -7.93 -2.34
#